data_AF-A0A9D4WBN7-F1
#
_entry.id   AF-A0A9D4WBN7-F1
#
_cell.length_a   1.000
_cell.length_b   1.000
_cell.length_c   1.000
_cell.angle_alpha   90.00
_cell.angle_beta   90.00
_cell.angle_gamma   90.00
#
_symmetry.space_group_name_H-M   'P 1'
#
loop_
_entity.id
_entity.type
_entity.pdbx_description
1 polymer ?
#
loop_
_entity_poly.entity_id
_entity_poly.type
_entity_poly.pdbx_seq_one_letter_code
_entity_poly.pdbx_strand_id
1 'polypeptide(L)'
;MITMTTNTSNNILRSILDKEKLSGTNFLDWYRNLRIILKHDRKLYVLEKPVPKEEPPSSAPKAERDAYKKHVDDANETSCLMLATMNSEL
;
A
#
# COMPACT_ATOMS: atom_id res chain seq x y z
N MET A 1 19.90 8.89 22.31
CA MET A 1 18.96 9.72 21.54
C MET A 1 18.41 8.86 20.41
N ILE A 2 17.23 8.27 20.58
CA ILE A 2 16.62 7.41 19.55
C ILE A 2 15.99 8.34 18.52
N THR A 3 16.46 8.28 17.29
CA THR A 3 16.03 9.10 16.16
C THR A 3 14.56 8.82 15.83
N MET A 4 13.69 9.82 16.05
CA MET A 4 12.26 9.83 15.65
C MET A 4 12.07 10.07 14.13
N THR A 5 13.06 9.75 13.29
CA THR A 5 13.07 10.13 11.87
C THR A 5 12.16 9.27 11.01
N THR A 6 11.92 8.00 11.39
CA THR A 6 11.08 7.08 10.61
C THR A 6 9.60 7.46 10.59
N ASN A 7 9.08 8.03 11.68
CA ASN A 7 7.67 8.43 11.77
C ASN A 7 7.39 9.69 10.94
N THR A 8 8.26 10.69 11.00
CA THR A 8 8.08 11.96 10.28
C THR A 8 8.12 11.79 8.77
N SER A 9 9.07 11.01 8.24
CA SER A 9 9.15 10.77 6.79
C SER A 9 7.94 10.01 6.25
N ASN A 10 7.43 9.03 7.00
CA ASN A 10 6.20 8.31 6.68
C ASN A 10 4.97 9.24 6.61
N ASN A 11 4.86 10.17 7.57
CA ASN A 11 3.75 11.10 7.63
C ASN A 11 3.81 12.13 6.49
N ILE A 12 5.01 12.63 6.14
CA ILE A 12 5.18 13.56 5.01
C ILE A 12 4.80 12.88 3.70
N LEU A 13 5.30 11.66 3.44
CA LEU A 13 5.00 10.94 2.20
C LEU A 13 3.50 10.65 2.07
N ARG A 14 2.84 10.19 3.14
CA ARG A 14 1.38 9.96 3.12
C ARG A 14 0.58 11.25 2.91
N SER A 15 1.01 12.38 3.49
CA SER A 15 0.33 13.68 3.30
C SER A 15 0.30 14.16 1.84
N ILE A 16 1.16 13.64 0.96
CA ILE A 16 1.13 13.97 -0.47
C ILE A 16 -0.18 13.48 -1.10
N LEU A 17 -0.63 12.27 -0.76
CA LEU A 17 -1.88 11.74 -1.30
C LEU A 17 -3.13 12.39 -0.69
N ASP A 18 -3.03 12.93 0.53
CA ASP A 18 -4.12 13.69 1.12
C ASP A 18 -4.33 15.05 0.43
N LYS A 19 -3.25 15.65 -0.08
CA LYS A 19 -3.29 16.92 -0.84
C LYS A 19 -3.67 16.70 -2.30
N GLU A 20 -3.12 15.67 -2.92
CA GLU A 20 -3.30 15.34 -4.33
C GLU A 20 -4.19 14.10 -4.47
N LYS A 21 -5.40 14.15 -3.93
CA LYS A 21 -6.36 13.05 -4.02
C LYS A 21 -6.70 12.75 -5.48
N LEU A 22 -7.01 11.48 -5.77
CA LEU A 22 -7.46 11.07 -7.10
C LEU A 22 -8.73 11.86 -7.46
N SER A 23 -8.69 12.49 -8.62
CA SER A 23 -9.76 13.19 -9.30
C SER A 23 -9.94 12.61 -10.70
N GLY A 24 -11.00 13.02 -11.40
CA GLY A 24 -11.25 12.55 -12.77
C GLY A 24 -10.15 12.92 -13.78
N THR A 25 -9.21 13.80 -13.45
CA THR A 25 -8.22 14.34 -14.40
C THR A 25 -6.76 14.09 -14.02
N ASN A 26 -6.44 13.66 -12.80
CA ASN A 26 -5.07 13.60 -12.29
C ASN A 26 -4.53 12.17 -12.04
N PHE A 27 -5.14 11.14 -12.65
CA PHE A 27 -4.79 9.74 -12.38
C PHE A 27 -3.29 9.44 -12.46
N LEU A 28 -2.58 9.96 -13.47
CA LEU A 28 -1.15 9.69 -13.64
C LEU A 28 -0.30 10.26 -12.48
N ASP A 29 -0.63 11.46 -12.01
CA ASP A 29 0.09 12.12 -10.91
C ASP A 29 -0.22 11.45 -9.57
N TRP A 30 -1.50 11.17 -9.30
CA TRP A 30 -1.91 10.42 -8.12
C TRP A 30 -1.27 9.02 -8.09
N TYR A 31 -1.28 8.30 -9.22
CA TYR A 31 -0.68 6.98 -9.33
C TYR A 31 0.84 7.01 -9.14
N ARG A 32 1.54 8.03 -9.66
CA ARG A 32 2.96 8.23 -9.40
C ARG A 32 3.23 8.43 -7.90
N ASN A 33 2.44 9.25 -7.22
CA ASN A 33 2.56 9.48 -5.77
C ASN A 33 2.30 8.21 -4.96
N LEU A 34 1.27 7.45 -5.34
CA LEU A 34 0.95 6.14 -4.74
C LEU A 34 2.15 5.19 -4.85
N ARG A 35 2.75 5.05 -6.04
CA ARG A 35 3.91 4.18 -6.25
C ARG A 35 5.12 4.58 -5.40
N ILE A 36 5.35 5.87 -5.19
CA ILE A 36 6.45 6.36 -4.32
C ILE A 36 6.24 5.88 -2.89
N ILE A 37 5.03 6.05 -2.36
CA ILE A 37 4.67 5.63 -0.99
C ILE A 37 4.75 4.12 -0.84
N LEU A 38 4.16 3.36 -1.77
CA LEU A 38 4.22 1.89 -1.74
C LEU A 38 5.65 1.37 -1.89
N LYS A 39 6.51 2.04 -2.65
CA LYS A 39 7.94 1.69 -2.74
C LYS A 39 8.66 1.96 -1.42
N HIS A 40 8.38 3.08 -0.77
CA HIS A 40 8.91 3.40 0.56
C HIS A 40 8.53 2.32 1.59
N ASP A 41 7.27 1.88 1.56
CA ASP A 41 6.73 0.89 2.50
C ASP A 41 7.04 -0.57 2.11
N ARG A 42 7.77 -0.80 1.01
CA ARG A 42 8.09 -2.12 0.45
C ARG A 42 6.86 -2.94 0.03
N LYS A 43 5.79 -2.27 -0.39
CA LYS A 43 4.50 -2.84 -0.81
C LYS A 43 4.20 -2.67 -2.30
N LEU A 44 5.10 -2.05 -3.06
CA LEU A 44 4.89 -1.80 -4.49
C LEU A 44 4.50 -3.06 -5.28
N TYR A 45 5.00 -4.24 -4.87
CA TYR A 45 4.70 -5.51 -5.51
C TYR A 45 3.20 -5.87 -5.53
N VAL A 46 2.41 -5.33 -4.59
CA VAL A 46 0.95 -5.56 -4.51
C VAL A 46 0.23 -5.06 -5.77
N LEU A 47 0.76 -4.02 -6.43
CA LEU A 47 0.17 -3.51 -7.67
C LEU A 47 0.40 -4.44 -8.87
N GLU A 48 1.43 -5.29 -8.81
CA GLU A 48 1.87 -6.14 -9.92
C GLU A 48 1.49 -7.62 -9.70
N LYS A 49 1.38 -8.04 -8.45
CA LYS A 49 1.15 -9.42 -8.05
C LYS A 49 -0.15 -9.48 -7.25
N PRO A 50 -1.24 -10.03 -7.80
CA PRO A 50 -2.45 -10.23 -7.02
C PRO A 50 -2.20 -11.24 -5.90
N VAL A 51 -2.96 -11.09 -4.80
CA VAL A 51 -3.00 -12.12 -3.75
C VAL A 51 -3.47 -13.43 -4.39
N PRO A 52 -2.79 -14.57 -4.12
CA PRO A 52 -3.27 -15.87 -4.57
C PRO A 52 -4.71 -16.11 -4.11
N LYS A 53 -5.56 -16.66 -4.98
CA LYS A 53 -6.98 -16.90 -4.65
C LYS A 53 -7.16 -17.97 -3.56
N GLU A 54 -6.23 -18.91 -3.51
CA GLU A 54 -6.26 -20.03 -2.58
C GLU A 54 -5.28 -19.78 -1.44
N GLU A 55 -5.76 -19.93 -0.21
CA GLU A 55 -4.91 -19.90 0.98
C GLU A 55 -4.10 -21.20 1.06
N PRO A 56 -2.81 -21.15 1.44
CA PRO A 56 -2.01 -22.36 1.65
C PRO A 56 -2.67 -23.28 2.69
N PRO A 57 -2.62 -24.61 2.49
CA PRO A 57 -3.20 -25.54 3.45
C PRO A 57 -2.54 -25.41 4.83
N SER A 58 -3.24 -25.81 5.88
CA SER A 58 -2.71 -25.76 7.26
C SER A 58 -1.42 -26.58 7.41
N SER A 59 -1.23 -27.61 6.59
CA SER A 59 -0.03 -28.45 6.52
C SER A 59 1.16 -27.81 5.79
N ALA A 60 0.99 -26.67 5.12
CA ALA A 60 2.06 -25.99 4.40
C ALA A 60 3.19 -25.51 5.34
N PRO A 61 4.40 -25.28 4.84
CA PRO A 61 5.47 -24.65 5.62
C PRO A 61 5.00 -23.32 6.23
N LYS A 62 5.42 -23.05 7.47
CA LYS A 62 5.04 -21.81 8.17
C LYS A 62 5.38 -20.55 7.36
N ALA A 63 6.56 -20.54 6.73
CA ALA A 63 7.01 -19.41 5.90
C ALA A 63 6.06 -19.12 4.72
N GLU A 64 5.44 -20.15 4.15
CA GLU A 64 4.48 -19.99 3.05
C GLU A 64 3.17 -19.35 3.55
N ARG A 65 2.63 -19.85 4.67
CA ARG A 65 1.44 -19.28 5.30
C ARG A 65 1.67 -17.83 5.75
N ASP A 66 2.84 -17.56 6.35
CA ASP A 66 3.21 -16.22 6.79
C ASP A 66 3.37 -15.26 5.60
N ALA A 67 3.95 -15.72 4.48
CA ALA A 67 4.07 -14.93 3.26
C ALA A 67 2.70 -14.63 2.63
N TYR A 68 1.78 -15.60 2.62
CA TYR A 68 0.41 -15.39 2.17
C TYR A 68 -0.30 -14.36 3.03
N LYS A 69 -0.27 -14.52 4.36
CA LYS A 69 -0.88 -13.58 5.30
C LYS A 69 -0.34 -12.17 5.12
N LYS A 70 0.99 -12.02 5.02
CA LYS A 70 1.63 -10.73 4.76
C LYS A 70 1.13 -10.10 3.45
N HIS A 71 0.97 -10.90 2.39
CA HIS A 71 0.45 -10.39 1.12
C HIS A 71 -1.00 -9.91 1.24
N VAL A 72 -1.87 -10.67 1.93
CA VAL A 72 -3.24 -10.25 2.23
C VAL A 72 -3.25 -8.93 2.99
N ASP A 73 -2.46 -8.82 4.05
CA ASP A 73 -2.41 -7.63 4.90
C ASP A 73 -1.89 -6.40 4.12
N ASP A 74 -0.83 -6.55 3.32
CA ASP A 74 -0.29 -5.47 2.49
C ASP A 74 -1.25 -5.04 1.37
N ALA A 75 -2.00 -6.00 0.79
CA ALA A 75 -3.02 -5.72 -0.21
C ALA A 75 -4.21 -4.95 0.38
N ASN A 76 -4.65 -5.33 1.58
CA ASN A 76 -5.69 -4.62 2.31
C ASN A 76 -5.27 -3.19 2.65
N GLU A 77 -4.05 -3.00 3.18
CA GLU A 77 -3.57 -1.66 3.51
C GLU A 77 -3.43 -0.77 2.26
N THR A 78 -2.93 -1.34 1.16
CA THR A 78 -2.83 -0.63 -0.13
C THR A 78 -4.21 -0.24 -0.64
N SER A 79 -5.19 -1.14 -0.56
CA SER A 79 -6.58 -0.86 -0.98
C SER A 79 -7.21 0.24 -0.13
N CYS A 80 -7.03 0.19 1.20
CA CYS A 80 -7.47 1.24 2.11
C CYS A 80 -6.83 2.60 1.79
N LEU A 81 -5.51 2.62 1.53
CA LEU A 81 -4.81 3.85 1.13
C LEU A 81 -5.34 4.41 -0.19
N MET A 82 -5.58 3.55 -1.18
CA MET A 82 -6.15 3.97 -2.45
C MET A 82 -7.53 4.61 -2.24
N LEU A 83 -8.44 3.92 -1.54
CA LEU A 83 -9.79 4.43 -1.26
C LEU A 83 -9.78 5.72 -0.43
N ALA A 84 -8.93 5.82 0.59
CA ALA A 84 -8.85 7.02 1.44
C ALA A 84 -8.37 8.27 0.69
N THR A 85 -7.63 8.06 -0.41
CA THR A 85 -7.01 9.11 -1.20
C THR A 85 -7.72 9.33 -2.53
N MET A 86 -8.92 8.78 -2.68
CA MET A 86 -9.87 9.11 -3.74
C MET A 86 -10.78 10.25 -3.30
N ASN A 87 -11.10 11.16 -4.22
CA ASN A 87 -12.18 12.11 -4.00
C ASN A 87 -13.53 11.39 -4.00
N SER A 88 -14.47 11.85 -3.18
CA SER A 88 -15.82 11.26 -3.07
C SER A 88 -16.71 11.50 -4.29
N GLU A 89 -16.28 12.38 -5.20
CA GLU A 89 -17.03 12.79 -6.40
C GLU A 89 -16.66 11.97 -7.64
N LEU A 90 -15.81 10.94 -7.48
CA LEU A 90 -15.30 10.06 -8.54
C LEU A 90 -16.23 8.88 -8.81
#